data_AF-A0AA95I7S7-F1
#
_entry.id   AF-A0AA95I7S7-F1
#
_cell.length_a   1.000
_cell.length_b   1.000
_cell.length_c   1.000
_cell.angle_alpha   90.00
_cell.angle_beta   90.00
_cell.angle_gamma   90.00
#
_symmetry.space_group_name_H-M   'P 1'
#
loop_
_entity.id
_entity.type
_entity.pdbx_description
1 polymer ?
#
loop_
_entity_poly.entity_id
_entity_poly.type
_entity_poly.pdbx_seq_one_letter_code
_entity_poly.pdbx_strand_id
1 'polypeptide(L)'
;MDKGLAMRPPVIPYPQKLEFVHKQSFILEGLGRRESLTGTEVTNLYANVLTNRIGVAITTAFSQVAKSKKVRKYFLRGKDVSLKHIKVLSSYLEMDSLAFPMGFEQEVTDSNESPFSDKLMMFHFNLMIYAGVGNYGIAISESQKTDLVVDYSRFTVEVLKLSEDGANLMIENEWLEQPPLAANRRDLAKN
;
A
#
# COMPACT_ATOMS: atom_id res chain seq x y z
N MET A 1 22.77 -9.21 3.33
CA MET A 1 22.16 -9.57 4.64
C MET A 1 23.16 -9.45 5.79
N ASP A 2 24.40 -9.06 5.50
CA ASP A 2 25.56 -9.22 6.39
C ASP A 2 25.57 -8.26 7.58
N LYS A 3 24.74 -7.20 7.54
CA LYS A 3 24.57 -6.25 8.65
C LYS A 3 23.50 -6.66 9.67
N GLY A 4 22.79 -7.78 9.47
CA GLY A 4 21.75 -8.28 10.40
C GLY A 4 20.47 -7.44 10.47
N LEU A 5 20.38 -6.32 9.75
CA LEU A 5 19.23 -5.40 9.76
C LEU A 5 18.04 -5.90 8.93
N ALA A 6 18.28 -6.81 7.97
CA ALA A 6 17.23 -7.35 7.11
C ALA A 6 16.53 -8.51 7.83
N MET A 7 15.23 -8.35 8.10
CA MET A 7 14.41 -9.46 8.59
C MET A 7 14.25 -10.53 7.52
N ARG A 8 14.31 -11.78 7.98
CA ARG A 8 14.02 -12.92 7.12
C ARG A 8 12.52 -12.95 6.83
N PRO A 9 12.13 -13.07 5.55
CA PRO A 9 10.75 -13.35 5.20
C PRO A 9 10.22 -14.61 5.90
N PRO A 10 8.90 -14.72 6.10
CA PRO A 10 8.30 -15.93 6.64
C PRO A 10 8.61 -17.14 5.75
N VAL A 11 8.81 -18.30 6.39
CA VAL A 11 9.06 -19.58 5.72
C VAL A 11 7.88 -20.49 6.00
N ILE A 12 7.26 -21.02 4.95
CA ILE A 12 6.25 -22.06 5.07
C ILE A 12 6.86 -23.42 4.73
N PRO A 13 6.39 -24.53 5.34
CA PRO A 13 6.88 -25.86 5.03
C PRO A 13 6.64 -26.24 3.56
N TYR A 14 7.61 -26.93 2.94
CA TYR A 14 7.46 -27.41 1.57
C TYR A 14 6.47 -28.58 1.51
N PRO A 15 5.55 -28.62 0.53
CA PRO A 15 4.59 -29.70 0.39
C PRO A 15 5.31 -31.04 0.12
N GLN A 16 5.00 -32.06 0.92
CA GLN A 16 5.59 -33.39 0.77
C GLN A 16 4.85 -34.27 -0.26
N LYS A 17 3.62 -33.88 -0.62
CA LYS A 17 2.75 -34.61 -1.55
C LYS A 17 1.97 -33.60 -2.40
N LEU A 18 1.58 -34.04 -3.60
CA LEU A 18 0.68 -33.29 -4.46
C LEU A 18 -0.74 -33.38 -3.91
N GLU A 19 -1.38 -32.23 -3.71
CA GLU A 19 -2.78 -32.12 -3.29
C GLU A 19 -3.57 -31.29 -4.31
N PHE A 20 -4.82 -31.66 -4.54
CA PHE A 20 -5.72 -30.95 -5.44
C PHE A 20 -6.84 -30.27 -4.66
N VAL A 21 -7.27 -29.10 -5.14
CA VAL A 21 -8.43 -28.41 -4.57
C VAL A 21 -9.70 -29.17 -4.97
N HIS A 22 -10.41 -29.68 -3.97
CA HIS A 22 -11.61 -30.51 -4.20
C HIS A 22 -12.95 -29.78 -3.97
N LYS A 23 -12.93 -28.57 -3.41
CA LYS A 23 -14.14 -27.81 -3.07
C LYS A 23 -13.99 -26.33 -3.37
N GLN A 24 -15.07 -25.72 -3.86
CA GLN A 24 -15.12 -24.28 -4.13
C GLN A 24 -14.94 -23.43 -2.86
N SER A 25 -15.19 -23.99 -1.67
CA SER A 25 -14.95 -23.33 -0.38
C SER A 25 -13.49 -22.93 -0.16
N PHE A 26 -12.55 -23.48 -0.93
CA PHE A 26 -11.17 -23.03 -0.94
C PHE A 26 -11.02 -21.59 -1.49
N ILE A 27 -11.90 -21.19 -2.40
CA ILE A 27 -11.93 -19.85 -3.01
C ILE A 27 -13.04 -18.99 -2.39
N LEU A 28 -14.28 -19.52 -2.38
CA LEU A 28 -15.47 -18.83 -1.90
C LEU A 28 -15.78 -19.22 -0.46
N GLU A 29 -15.30 -18.40 0.48
CA GLU A 29 -15.37 -18.66 1.92
C GLU A 29 -16.79 -18.60 2.51
N GLY A 30 -17.80 -18.19 1.72
CA GLY A 30 -19.22 -18.19 2.12
C GLY A 30 -19.79 -19.58 2.46
N LEU A 31 -19.04 -20.65 2.21
CA LEU A 31 -19.36 -22.05 2.57
C LEU A 31 -18.42 -22.62 3.65
N GLY A 32 -17.54 -21.79 4.24
CA GLY A 32 -16.52 -22.18 5.22
C GLY A 32 -15.20 -21.46 4.95
N ARG A 33 -14.62 -20.82 5.97
CA ARG A 33 -13.37 -20.05 5.87
C ARG A 33 -12.18 -21.01 5.77
N ARG A 34 -11.28 -20.80 4.80
CA ARG A 34 -10.02 -21.55 4.75
C ARG A 34 -9.11 -21.00 5.83
N GLU A 35 -8.64 -21.84 6.75
CA GLU A 35 -7.85 -21.36 7.90
C GLU A 35 -6.49 -20.83 7.48
N SER A 36 -5.78 -21.52 6.57
CA SER A 36 -4.39 -21.17 6.20
C SER A 36 -4.26 -20.31 4.95
N LEU A 37 -3.16 -19.56 4.85
CA LEU A 37 -2.73 -18.78 3.70
C LEU A 37 -1.95 -19.64 2.68
N THR A 38 -2.01 -19.27 1.41
CA THR A 38 -1.11 -19.81 0.38
C THR A 38 0.25 -19.11 0.42
N GLY A 39 1.31 -19.72 -0.11
CA GLY A 39 2.62 -19.08 -0.21
C GLY A 39 2.60 -17.74 -0.97
N THR A 40 1.75 -17.64 -2.01
CA THR A 40 1.56 -16.39 -2.76
C THR A 40 0.87 -15.33 -1.91
N GLU A 41 -0.17 -15.68 -1.15
CA GLU A 41 -0.84 -14.75 -0.24
C GLU A 41 0.09 -14.28 0.88
N VAL A 42 0.90 -15.17 1.46
CA VAL A 42 1.94 -14.82 2.44
C VAL A 42 2.95 -13.83 1.84
N THR A 43 3.39 -14.08 0.61
CA THR A 43 4.33 -13.20 -0.11
C THR A 43 3.74 -11.80 -0.30
N ASN A 44 2.49 -11.72 -0.78
CA ASN A 44 1.80 -10.46 -1.02
C ASN A 44 1.50 -9.72 0.30
N LEU A 45 1.08 -10.41 1.35
CA LEU A 45 0.87 -9.83 2.68
C LEU A 45 2.17 -9.23 3.22
N TYR A 46 3.27 -9.99 3.19
CA TYR A 46 4.58 -9.52 3.67
C TYR A 46 5.06 -8.28 2.89
N ALA A 47 4.96 -8.32 1.56
CA ALA A 47 5.35 -7.20 0.70
C ALA A 47 4.51 -5.95 0.97
N ASN A 48 3.19 -6.09 1.14
CA ASN A 48 2.30 -4.97 1.40
C ASN A 48 2.45 -4.40 2.82
N VAL A 49 2.77 -5.22 3.83
CA VAL A 49 3.15 -4.71 5.16
C VAL A 49 4.44 -3.88 5.08
N LEU A 50 5.44 -4.39 4.34
CA LEU A 50 6.72 -3.71 4.18
C LEU A 50 6.55 -2.35 3.49
N THR A 51 5.83 -2.29 2.37
CA THR A 51 5.62 -1.05 1.62
C THR A 51 4.81 -0.03 2.42
N ASN A 52 3.81 -0.45 3.19
CA ASN A 52 3.09 0.46 4.08
C ASN A 52 3.97 0.99 5.21
N ARG A 53 4.86 0.18 5.79
CA ARG A 53 5.81 0.66 6.83
C ARG A 53 6.79 1.70 6.28
N ILE A 54 7.25 1.52 5.05
CA ILE A 54 8.01 2.56 4.34
C ILE A 54 7.16 3.82 4.19
N GLY A 55 5.87 3.67 3.82
CA GLY A 55 4.90 4.76 3.77
C GLY A 55 4.75 5.50 5.11
N VAL A 56 4.66 4.79 6.23
CA VAL A 56 4.60 5.38 7.59
C VAL A 56 5.86 6.17 7.90
N ALA A 57 7.05 5.64 7.59
CA ALA A 57 8.31 6.34 7.83
C ALA A 57 8.40 7.64 6.99
N ILE A 58 8.10 7.57 5.69
CA ILE A 58 8.16 8.73 4.80
C ILE A 58 7.12 9.78 5.18
N THR A 59 5.88 9.37 5.46
CA THR A 59 4.83 10.32 5.88
C THR A 59 5.14 10.95 7.23
N THR A 60 5.76 10.21 8.15
CA THR A 60 6.24 10.77 9.42
C THR A 60 7.30 11.84 9.14
N ALA A 61 8.35 11.52 8.37
CA ALA A 61 9.42 12.45 8.02
C ALA A 61 8.90 13.70 7.28
N PHE A 62 8.10 13.51 6.23
CA PHE A 62 7.54 14.62 5.46
C PHE A 62 6.58 15.47 6.29
N SER A 63 5.82 14.87 7.22
CA SER A 63 4.97 15.63 8.12
C SER A 63 5.77 16.50 9.11
N GLN A 64 6.98 16.11 9.51
CA GLN A 64 7.83 16.93 10.38
C GLN A 64 8.28 18.21 9.65
N VAL A 65 8.70 18.07 8.39
CA VAL A 65 9.37 19.15 7.64
C VAL A 65 8.47 19.95 6.69
N ALA A 66 7.23 19.50 6.43
CA ALA A 66 6.28 20.20 5.54
C ALA A 66 6.01 21.65 6.00
N LYS A 67 6.19 22.61 5.08
CA LYS A 67 6.01 24.03 5.39
C LYS A 67 4.52 24.41 5.45
N SER A 68 3.73 23.88 4.53
CA SER A 68 2.28 24.07 4.49
C SER A 68 1.57 23.21 5.54
N LYS A 69 0.71 23.84 6.34
CA LYS A 69 -0.15 23.15 7.32
C LYS A 69 -1.09 22.14 6.65
N LYS A 70 -1.60 22.46 5.44
CA LYS A 70 -2.46 21.55 4.67
C LYS A 70 -1.70 20.30 4.23
N VAL A 71 -0.49 20.48 3.69
CA VAL A 71 0.41 19.39 3.27
C VAL A 71 0.80 18.52 4.45
N ARG A 72 1.16 19.13 5.58
CA ARG A 72 1.46 18.42 6.83
C ARG A 72 0.30 17.54 7.28
N LYS A 73 -0.93 18.08 7.31
CA LYS A 73 -2.14 17.33 7.68
C LYS A 73 -2.42 16.18 6.71
N TYR A 74 -2.15 16.38 5.42
CA TYR A 74 -2.28 15.35 4.40
C TYR A 74 -1.31 14.18 4.64
N PHE A 75 -0.04 14.45 4.93
CA PHE A 75 0.93 13.39 5.26
C PHE A 75 0.56 12.65 6.55
N LEU A 76 0.12 13.36 7.60
CA LEU A 76 -0.36 12.71 8.84
C LEU A 76 -1.54 11.77 8.57
N ARG A 77 -2.47 12.17 7.70
CA ARG A 77 -3.55 11.27 7.29
C ARG A 77 -3.04 10.06 6.50
N GLY A 78 -2.06 10.26 5.61
CA GLY A 78 -1.40 9.16 4.91
C GLY A 78 -0.78 8.13 5.86
N LYS A 79 -0.11 8.62 6.91
CA LYS A 79 0.43 7.80 8.00
C LYS A 79 -0.66 6.95 8.67
N ASP A 80 -1.78 7.56 9.02
CA ASP A 80 -2.89 6.86 9.70
C ASP A 80 -3.50 5.76 8.83
N VAL A 81 -3.67 6.02 7.53
CA VAL A 81 -4.15 5.02 6.55
C VAL A 81 -3.16 3.85 6.47
N SER A 82 -1.86 4.12 6.33
CA SER A 82 -0.84 3.07 6.28
C SER A 82 -0.80 2.23 7.56
N LEU A 83 -0.89 2.85 8.74
CA LEU A 83 -0.93 2.14 10.03
C LEU A 83 -2.17 1.23 10.13
N LYS A 84 -3.33 1.71 9.68
CA LYS A 84 -4.56 0.91 9.63
C LYS A 84 -4.39 -0.31 8.72
N HIS A 85 -3.80 -0.14 7.54
CA HIS A 85 -3.58 -1.23 6.60
C HIS A 85 -2.58 -2.25 7.16
N ILE A 86 -1.46 -1.80 7.74
CA ILE A 86 -0.49 -2.66 8.41
C ILE A 86 -1.16 -3.52 9.47
N LYS A 87 -1.99 -2.93 10.33
CA LYS A 87 -2.67 -3.66 11.40
C LYS A 87 -3.50 -4.83 10.87
N VAL A 88 -4.26 -4.61 9.81
CA VAL A 88 -5.11 -5.66 9.23
C VAL A 88 -4.25 -6.71 8.52
N LEU A 89 -3.30 -6.31 7.67
CA LEU A 89 -2.45 -7.25 6.92
C LEU A 89 -1.58 -8.11 7.85
N SER A 90 -1.01 -7.51 8.90
CA SER A 90 -0.24 -8.23 9.92
C SER A 90 -1.10 -9.24 10.67
N SER A 91 -2.39 -8.95 10.92
CA SER A 91 -3.28 -9.89 11.62
C SER A 91 -3.49 -11.19 10.85
N TYR A 92 -3.48 -11.16 9.51
CA TYR A 92 -3.52 -12.38 8.69
C TYR A 92 -2.28 -13.24 8.87
N LEU A 93 -1.09 -12.61 8.88
CA LEU A 93 0.17 -13.32 9.11
C LEU A 93 0.24 -13.89 10.52
N GLU A 94 -0.23 -13.13 11.52
CA GLU A 94 -0.29 -13.59 12.92
C GLU A 94 -1.21 -14.80 13.11
N MET A 95 -2.35 -14.86 12.43
CA MET A 95 -3.27 -16.01 12.50
C MET A 95 -2.60 -17.32 12.09
N ASP A 96 -1.66 -17.27 11.14
CA ASP A 96 -0.88 -18.43 10.68
C ASP A 96 0.46 -18.57 11.42
N SER A 97 0.66 -17.83 12.52
CA SER A 97 1.92 -17.81 13.28
C SER A 97 3.14 -17.42 12.43
N LEU A 98 2.94 -16.57 11.42
CA LEU A 98 3.98 -16.07 10.53
C LEU A 98 4.49 -14.71 10.98
N ALA A 99 5.81 -14.54 10.89
CA ALA A 99 6.45 -13.24 11.13
C ALA A 99 6.11 -12.26 10.00
N PHE A 100 6.01 -10.98 10.36
CA PHE A 100 5.84 -9.87 9.43
C PHE A 100 6.95 -8.83 9.67
N PRO A 101 7.24 -7.95 8.68
CA PRO A 101 8.30 -6.96 8.83
C PRO A 101 8.05 -6.08 10.07
N MET A 102 9.07 -5.83 10.88
CA MET A 102 9.16 -4.67 11.77
C MET A 102 9.30 -3.37 10.96
N GLY A 103 9.00 -2.25 11.60
CA GLY A 103 8.95 -0.95 10.96
C GLY A 103 10.21 -0.14 11.13
N PHE A 104 10.32 0.86 10.26
CA PHE A 104 11.46 1.76 10.15
C PHE A 104 11.17 3.12 10.78
N GLU A 105 10.06 3.24 11.52
CA GLU A 105 9.61 4.53 12.04
C GLU A 105 10.59 5.11 13.06
N GLN A 106 11.34 4.25 13.76
CA GLN A 106 12.37 4.65 14.71
C GLN A 106 13.63 5.25 14.04
N GLU A 107 13.83 4.97 12.74
CA GLU A 107 14.95 5.51 11.96
C GLU A 107 14.68 6.95 11.49
N VAL A 108 13.43 7.44 11.64
CA VAL A 108 13.09 8.83 11.34
C VAL A 108 13.66 9.72 12.44
N THR A 109 14.68 10.50 12.09
CA THR A 109 15.37 11.43 13.01
C THR A 109 14.47 12.59 13.46
N ASP A 110 14.97 13.42 14.37
CA ASP A 110 14.33 14.66 14.86
C ASP A 110 14.65 15.89 13.99
N SER A 111 15.29 15.70 12.83
CA SER A 111 15.61 16.79 11.91
C SER A 111 14.34 17.52 11.45
N ASN A 112 14.41 18.84 11.50
CA ASN A 112 13.38 19.74 10.97
C ASN A 112 13.82 20.43 9.66
N GLU A 113 14.99 20.08 9.14
CA GLU A 113 15.47 20.59 7.87
C GLU A 113 14.85 19.79 6.73
N SER A 114 14.05 20.47 5.90
CA SER A 114 13.39 19.82 4.77
C SER A 114 14.39 19.52 3.66
N PRO A 115 14.54 18.26 3.21
CA PRO A 115 15.39 17.93 2.07
C PRO A 115 14.77 18.41 0.74
N PHE A 116 13.45 18.62 0.71
CA PHE A 116 12.69 18.92 -0.51
C PHE A 116 11.64 20.02 -0.28
N SER A 117 11.09 20.55 -1.37
CA SER A 117 9.92 21.43 -1.31
C SER A 117 8.63 20.64 -1.06
N ASP A 118 7.59 21.31 -0.56
CA ASP A 118 6.26 20.69 -0.40
C ASP A 118 5.74 20.10 -1.73
N LYS A 119 5.97 20.78 -2.87
CA LYS A 119 5.65 20.29 -4.22
C LYS A 119 6.30 18.93 -4.49
N LEU A 120 7.60 18.82 -4.24
CA LEU A 120 8.36 17.59 -4.53
C LEU A 120 8.02 16.46 -3.56
N MET A 121 7.81 16.76 -2.27
CA MET A 121 7.34 15.77 -1.29
C MET A 121 5.95 15.21 -1.66
N MET A 122 5.02 16.08 -2.06
CA MET A 122 3.69 15.68 -2.54
C MET A 122 3.77 14.78 -3.77
N PHE A 123 4.63 15.13 -4.74
CA PHE A 123 4.83 14.33 -5.94
C PHE A 123 5.36 12.93 -5.62
N HIS A 124 6.39 12.82 -4.77
CA HIS A 124 6.91 11.53 -4.32
C HIS A 124 5.86 10.70 -3.59
N PHE A 125 5.07 11.32 -2.71
CA PHE A 125 4.02 10.61 -2.00
C PHE A 125 2.91 10.11 -2.93
N ASN A 126 2.51 10.90 -3.94
CA ASN A 126 1.56 10.45 -4.96
C ASN A 126 2.10 9.28 -5.80
N LEU A 127 3.39 9.25 -6.14
CA LEU A 127 3.99 8.09 -6.82
C LEU A 127 3.89 6.82 -5.97
N MET A 128 4.12 6.93 -4.66
CA MET A 128 3.96 5.79 -3.75
C MET A 128 2.51 5.33 -3.63
N ILE A 129 1.56 6.27 -3.64
CA ILE A 129 0.12 5.95 -3.68
C ILE A 129 -0.21 5.12 -4.93
N TYR A 130 0.26 5.53 -6.11
CA TYR A 130 0.04 4.78 -7.36
C TYR A 130 0.65 3.39 -7.32
N ALA A 131 1.88 3.27 -6.82
CA ALA A 131 2.52 1.98 -6.62
C ALA A 131 1.74 1.10 -5.62
N GLY A 132 1.22 1.69 -4.54
CA GLY A 132 0.39 0.99 -3.56
C GLY A 132 -0.91 0.45 -4.15
N VAL A 133 -1.61 1.24 -4.97
CA VAL A 133 -2.81 0.78 -5.70
C VAL A 133 -2.46 -0.39 -6.63
N GLY A 134 -1.34 -0.30 -7.36
CA GLY A 134 -0.87 -1.38 -8.21
C GLY A 134 -0.58 -2.67 -7.44
N ASN A 135 0.11 -2.55 -6.30
CA ASN A 135 0.43 -3.69 -5.43
C ASN A 135 -0.83 -4.37 -4.89
N TYR A 136 -1.85 -3.60 -4.47
CA TYR A 136 -3.12 -4.18 -4.05
C TYR A 136 -3.88 -4.83 -5.22
N GLY A 137 -3.81 -4.27 -6.42
CA GLY A 137 -4.38 -4.90 -7.62
C GLY A 137 -3.77 -6.27 -7.92
N ILE A 138 -2.44 -6.39 -7.84
CA ILE A 138 -1.74 -7.67 -7.98
C ILE A 138 -2.20 -8.65 -6.88
N ALA A 139 -2.19 -8.20 -5.62
CA ALA A 139 -2.57 -9.04 -4.50
C ALA A 139 -4.03 -9.53 -4.58
N ILE A 140 -4.96 -8.70 -5.08
CA ILE A 140 -6.34 -9.10 -5.37
C ILE A 140 -6.37 -10.19 -6.44
N SER A 141 -5.61 -10.02 -7.53
CA SER A 141 -5.63 -10.97 -8.66
C SER A 141 -5.04 -12.34 -8.30
N GLU A 142 -4.11 -12.39 -7.35
CA GLU A 142 -3.40 -13.60 -6.94
C GLU A 142 -3.98 -14.25 -5.68
N SER A 143 -4.88 -13.55 -4.97
CA SER A 143 -5.50 -14.07 -3.74
C SER A 143 -6.70 -14.95 -4.08
N GLN A 144 -6.75 -16.14 -3.47
CA GLN A 144 -7.89 -17.03 -3.57
C GLN A 144 -8.79 -16.92 -2.32
N LYS A 145 -8.27 -16.33 -1.24
CA LYS A 145 -9.00 -16.08 0.00
C LYS A 145 -9.92 -14.86 -0.14
N THR A 146 -11.24 -15.06 0.02
CA THR A 146 -12.26 -14.02 -0.24
C THR A 146 -12.15 -12.84 0.73
N ASP A 147 -11.98 -13.09 2.04
CA ASP A 147 -11.84 -12.00 3.02
C ASP A 147 -10.65 -11.06 2.71
N LEU A 148 -9.53 -11.63 2.27
CA LEU A 148 -8.33 -10.91 1.89
C LEU A 148 -8.55 -10.06 0.63
N VAL A 149 -9.27 -10.60 -0.36
CA VAL A 149 -9.69 -9.84 -1.56
C VAL A 149 -10.58 -8.64 -1.17
N VAL A 150 -11.52 -8.83 -0.24
CA VAL A 150 -12.38 -7.76 0.26
C VAL A 150 -11.56 -6.68 0.96
N ASP A 151 -10.63 -7.07 1.82
CA ASP A 151 -9.77 -6.12 2.53
C ASP A 151 -8.85 -5.33 1.58
N TYR A 152 -8.20 -5.98 0.61
CA TYR A 152 -7.42 -5.27 -0.42
C TYR A 152 -8.27 -4.36 -1.30
N SER A 153 -9.50 -4.76 -1.62
CA SER A 153 -10.43 -3.91 -2.38
C SER A 153 -10.81 -2.66 -1.57
N ARG A 154 -11.10 -2.83 -0.27
CA ARG A 154 -11.36 -1.71 0.65
C ARG A 154 -10.14 -0.78 0.73
N PHE A 155 -8.94 -1.33 0.90
CA PHE A 155 -7.69 -0.56 0.95
C PHE A 155 -7.46 0.23 -0.33
N THR A 156 -7.77 -0.36 -1.48
CA THR A 156 -7.66 0.32 -2.78
C THR A 156 -8.56 1.55 -2.82
N VAL A 157 -9.82 1.44 -2.39
CA VAL A 157 -10.75 2.59 -2.31
C VAL A 157 -10.24 3.66 -1.35
N GLU A 158 -9.74 3.27 -0.17
CA GLU A 158 -9.18 4.21 0.82
C GLU A 158 -7.97 4.98 0.27
N VAL A 159 -7.08 4.30 -0.44
CA VAL A 159 -5.89 4.91 -1.07
C VAL A 159 -6.26 5.77 -2.29
N LEU A 160 -7.24 5.36 -3.10
CA LEU A 160 -7.74 6.20 -4.20
C LEU A 160 -8.35 7.50 -3.68
N LYS A 161 -9.10 7.46 -2.57
CA LYS A 161 -9.59 8.66 -1.91
C LYS A 161 -8.45 9.54 -1.41
N LEU A 162 -7.42 8.94 -0.80
CA LEU A 162 -6.22 9.68 -0.40
C LEU A 162 -5.54 10.34 -1.61
N SER A 163 -5.46 9.65 -2.75
CA SER A 163 -4.92 10.18 -4.01
C SER A 163 -5.69 11.39 -4.51
N GLU A 164 -7.01 11.35 -4.46
CA GLU A 164 -7.88 12.44 -4.87
C GLU A 164 -7.64 13.68 -4.00
N ASP A 165 -7.57 13.50 -2.68
CA ASP A 165 -7.27 14.59 -1.75
C ASP A 165 -5.88 15.21 -2.00
N GLY A 166 -4.89 14.37 -2.32
CA GLY A 166 -3.56 14.81 -2.73
C GLY A 166 -3.57 15.61 -4.03
N ALA A 167 -4.32 15.14 -5.03
CA ALA A 167 -4.48 15.82 -6.31
C ALA A 167 -5.16 17.19 -6.14
N ASN A 168 -6.24 17.26 -5.34
CA ASN A 168 -6.91 18.51 -5.02
C ASN A 168 -5.95 19.51 -4.37
N LEU A 169 -5.13 19.06 -3.42
CA LEU A 169 -4.14 19.93 -2.79
C LEU A 169 -3.07 20.41 -3.79
N MET A 170 -2.62 19.56 -4.72
CA MET A 170 -1.69 19.97 -5.76
C MET A 170 -2.31 20.93 -6.78
N ILE A 171 -3.61 20.79 -7.11
CA ILE A 171 -4.34 21.73 -7.97
C ILE A 171 -4.47 23.09 -7.28
N GLU A 172 -4.87 23.12 -6.01
CA GLU A 172 -4.99 24.37 -5.21
C GLU A 172 -3.70 25.18 -5.15
N ASN A 173 -2.54 24.53 -5.29
CA ASN A 173 -1.22 25.17 -5.23
C ASN A 173 -0.53 25.30 -6.61
N GLU A 174 -1.22 24.99 -7.71
CA GLU A 174 -0.66 25.01 -9.07
C GLU A 174 0.58 24.11 -9.23
N TRP A 175 0.59 22.98 -8.53
CA TRP A 175 1.68 21.99 -8.55
C TRP A 175 1.43 20.82 -9.49
N LEU A 176 0.18 20.60 -9.91
CA LEU A 176 -0.20 19.51 -10.80
C LEU A 176 -0.19 19.98 -12.26
N GLU A 177 0.77 19.45 -13.02
CA GLU A 177 0.88 19.73 -14.46
C GLU A 177 -0.11 18.88 -15.26
N GLN A 178 -0.73 19.50 -16.27
CA GLN A 178 -1.61 18.78 -17.18
C GLN A 178 -0.76 17.92 -18.12
N PRO A 179 -0.97 16.58 -18.15
CA PRO A 179 -0.29 15.73 -19.12
C PRO A 179 -0.84 16.01 -20.54
N PRO A 180 -0.07 15.68 -21.60
CA PRO A 180 -0.54 15.81 -22.98
C PRO A 180 -1.90 15.12 -23.18
N LEU A 181 -2.87 15.85 -23.71
CA LEU A 181 -4.20 15.32 -23.98
C LEU A 181 -4.25 14.66 -25.36
N ALA A 182 -4.97 13.53 -25.46
CA ALA A 182 -5.28 12.95 -26.75
C ALA A 182 -6.19 13.88 -27.56
N ALA A 183 -5.99 13.96 -28.87
CA ALA A 183 -6.84 14.76 -29.74
C ALA A 183 -8.28 14.26 -29.71
N ASN A 184 -9.24 15.19 -29.52
CA ASN A 184 -10.66 14.84 -29.60
C ASN A 184 -11.10 14.67 -31.06
N ARG A 185 -11.02 13.43 -31.56
CA ARG A 185 -11.40 13.11 -32.95
C ARG A 185 -12.87 13.39 -33.27
N ARG A 186 -13.76 13.47 -32.26
CA ARG A 186 -15.17 13.84 -32.49
C ARG A 186 -15.34 15.33 -32.79
N ASP A 187 -14.50 16.18 -32.22
CA ASP A 187 -14.54 17.62 -32.50
C ASP A 187 -13.83 17.96 -33.81
N LEU A 188 -12.80 17.18 -34.18
CA LEU A 188 -12.12 17.31 -35.47
C LEU A 188 -13.01 16.91 -36.67
N ALA A 189 -14.00 16.04 -36.47
CA ALA A 189 -14.92 15.59 -37.51
C ALA A 189 -16.13 16.54 -37.73
N LYS A 190 -16.23 17.64 -36.98
CA LYS A 190 -17.30 18.65 -37.10
C LYS A 190 -16.90 19.84 -37.99
N ASN A 191 -15.69 19.82 -38.54
CA ASN A 191 -15.17 20.83 -39.46
C ASN A 191 -15.30 20.38 -40.91
#